data_AF-A0A529X9S5-F1
#
_entry.id   AF-A0A529X9S5-F1
#
_cell.length_a   1.000
_cell.length_b   1.000
_cell.length_c   1.000
_cell.angle_alpha   90.00
_cell.angle_beta   90.00
_cell.angle_gamma   90.00
#
_symmetry.space_group_name_H-M   'P 1'
#
loop_
_entity.id
_entity.type
_entity.pdbx_description
1 polymer ?
#
loop_
_entity_poly.entity_id
_entity_poly.type
_entity_poly.pdbx_seq_one_letter_code
_entity_poly.pdbx_strand_id
1 'polypeptide(L)'
;DGKSHWINIGRGEAMETMPNGCIVRVAPRNTEPRQVDRTIAEIAAAHGGRYDVDMHLKHDPSATESFARTHVRRLEAIRRATGGVEREPNGTWLIAPDHLDRVANYEGQRARAEPVVADKLSSMALERQVSFNGATWLDRELVADRPEPLHGSGFGRDVREAQARRRQWLIAQGLAHKEQDGIVYRANMLSILRQRELNRVAGQLSEELGLPYAEARSGGRVEGTLRRSVELASGKYAVVEKSREFTLVPWRPVLERHVGKEVSGVVSGEGISWTVGRQRSGPGVS
;
A
#
# COMPACT_ATOMS: atom_id res chain seq x y z
N ASP A 1 -2.55 0.86 -27.34
CA ASP A 1 -2.36 0.78 -28.81
C ASP A 1 -1.87 -0.59 -29.30
N GLY A 2 -1.58 -1.55 -28.41
CA GLY A 2 -1.11 -2.88 -28.79
C GLY A 2 0.37 -2.93 -29.15
N LYS A 3 1.12 -1.86 -28.83
CA LYS A 3 2.56 -1.78 -29.01
C LYS A 3 3.27 -2.01 -27.68
N SER A 4 4.50 -2.50 -27.77
CA SER A 4 5.42 -2.51 -26.64
C SER A 4 5.99 -1.10 -26.47
N HIS A 5 5.86 -0.55 -25.27
CA HIS A 5 6.44 0.75 -24.91
C HIS A 5 7.58 0.51 -23.93
N TRP A 6 8.69 1.22 -24.15
CA TRP A 6 9.81 1.24 -23.23
C TRP A 6 9.79 2.56 -22.47
N ILE A 7 9.74 2.48 -21.15
CA ILE A 7 9.70 3.65 -20.27
C ILE A 7 10.99 3.66 -19.46
N ASN A 8 11.70 4.78 -19.50
CA ASN A 8 12.84 4.98 -18.62
C ASN A 8 12.33 5.16 -17.19
N ILE A 9 12.69 4.22 -16.31
CA ILE A 9 12.28 4.22 -14.90
C ILE A 9 13.24 4.99 -13.98
N GLY A 10 14.34 5.52 -14.53
CA GLY A 10 15.36 6.23 -13.78
C GLY A 10 16.31 5.30 -13.03
N ARG A 11 16.88 5.79 -11.91
CA ARG A 11 17.74 4.97 -11.04
C ARG A 11 16.86 3.94 -10.34
N GLY A 12 16.82 2.72 -10.88
CA GLY A 12 15.93 1.61 -10.49
C GLY A 12 16.07 1.06 -9.06
N GLU A 13 16.63 1.82 -8.11
CA GLU A 13 16.79 1.43 -6.71
C GLU A 13 15.46 1.41 -5.94
N ALA A 14 14.40 2.03 -6.47
CA ALA A 14 13.11 2.18 -5.79
C ALA A 14 12.02 1.20 -6.25
N MET A 15 12.26 0.33 -7.23
CA MET A 15 11.24 -0.61 -7.71
C MET A 15 11.40 -1.97 -7.03
N GLU A 16 10.33 -2.43 -6.36
CA GLU A 16 10.21 -3.84 -5.99
C GLU A 16 10.46 -4.70 -7.23
N THR A 17 11.14 -5.84 -7.06
CA THR A 17 11.33 -6.82 -8.13
C THR A 17 9.97 -7.15 -8.75
N MET A 18 9.78 -6.74 -10.01
CA MET A 18 8.54 -6.94 -10.73
C MET A 18 8.61 -8.26 -11.50
N PRO A 19 7.79 -9.27 -11.14
CA PRO A 19 7.83 -10.54 -11.85
C PRO A 19 7.35 -10.36 -13.29
N ASN A 20 7.92 -11.14 -14.21
CA ASN A 20 7.49 -11.14 -15.61
C ASN A 20 5.98 -11.40 -15.72
N GLY A 21 5.29 -10.57 -16.50
CA GLY A 21 3.85 -10.65 -16.70
C GLY A 21 3.01 -10.01 -15.58
N CYS A 22 3.62 -9.36 -14.58
CA CYS A 22 2.85 -8.57 -13.63
C CYS A 22 2.10 -7.41 -14.31
N ILE A 23 1.02 -6.97 -13.67
CA ILE A 23 0.24 -5.81 -14.12
C ILE A 23 0.69 -4.61 -13.31
N VAL A 24 1.02 -3.52 -14.00
CA VAL A 24 1.52 -2.28 -13.40
C VAL A 24 0.71 -1.08 -13.89
N ARG A 25 0.54 -0.10 -13.01
CA ARG A 25 0.15 1.26 -13.39
C ARG A 25 1.41 2.12 -13.42
N VAL A 26 1.67 2.77 -14.53
CA VAL A 26 2.78 3.71 -14.68
C VAL A 26 2.20 5.11 -14.83
N ALA A 27 2.64 6.04 -13.98
CA ALA A 27 2.24 7.43 -14.03
C ALA A 27 3.49 8.34 -14.00
N PRO A 28 3.45 9.50 -14.68
CA PRO A 28 4.53 10.49 -14.53
C PRO A 28 4.61 10.94 -13.07
N ARG A 29 5.82 11.20 -12.59
CA ARG A 29 5.99 11.73 -11.24
C ARG A 29 5.47 13.17 -11.20
N ASN A 30 4.65 13.48 -10.18
CA ASN A 30 4.15 14.83 -9.98
C ASN A 30 5.29 15.78 -9.62
N THR A 31 5.42 16.88 -10.36
CA THR A 31 6.43 17.93 -10.13
C THR A 31 5.87 19.13 -9.35
N GLU A 32 4.57 19.16 -9.09
CA GLU A 32 3.92 20.25 -8.36
C GLU A 32 4.08 20.12 -6.85
N PRO A 33 4.11 21.26 -6.11
CA PRO A 33 4.01 21.24 -4.66
C PRO A 33 2.76 20.48 -4.18
N ARG A 34 2.94 19.65 -3.17
CA ARG A 34 1.87 18.82 -2.60
C ARG A 34 1.01 19.66 -1.66
N GLN A 35 -0.16 19.15 -1.28
CA GLN A 35 -1.02 19.82 -0.30
C GLN A 35 -0.28 20.10 1.01
N VAL A 36 0.55 19.16 1.48
CA VAL A 36 1.41 19.35 2.67
C VAL A 36 2.33 20.56 2.54
N ASP A 37 2.89 20.81 1.35
CA ASP A 37 3.81 21.93 1.11
C ASP A 37 3.05 23.27 1.12
N ARG A 38 1.82 23.29 0.59
CA ARG A 38 0.92 24.45 0.64
C ARG A 38 0.50 24.77 2.07
N THR A 39 0.10 23.76 2.84
CA THR A 39 -0.26 23.91 4.26
C THR A 39 0.91 24.41 5.10
N ILE A 40 2.14 23.95 4.84
CA ILE A 40 3.33 24.49 5.51
C ILE A 40 3.50 25.98 5.19
N ALA A 41 3.42 26.35 3.91
CA ALA A 41 3.59 27.74 3.48
C ALA A 41 2.51 28.67 4.06
N GLU A 42 1.26 28.22 4.10
CA GLU A 42 0.12 28.93 4.68
C GLU A 42 0.32 29.21 6.17
N ILE A 43 0.61 28.16 6.94
CA ILE A 43 0.85 28.28 8.39
C ILE A 43 2.07 29.18 8.62
N ALA A 44 3.16 28.98 7.89
CA ALA A 44 4.33 29.80 8.06
C ALA A 44 4.07 31.28 7.75
N ALA A 45 3.29 31.59 6.71
CA ALA A 45 2.89 32.96 6.39
C ALA A 45 2.10 33.61 7.53
N ALA A 46 1.20 32.87 8.20
CA ALA A 46 0.46 33.34 9.36
C ALA A 46 1.35 33.55 10.61
N HIS A 47 2.52 32.91 10.66
CA HIS A 47 3.45 32.92 11.80
C HIS A 47 4.81 33.57 11.47
N GLY A 48 4.84 34.54 10.54
CA GLY A 48 6.03 35.34 10.26
C GLY A 48 7.17 34.55 9.58
N GLY A 49 6.83 33.60 8.73
CA GLY A 49 7.76 32.71 8.03
C GLY A 49 8.26 31.54 8.88
N ARG A 50 7.61 31.23 10.01
CA ARG A 50 8.04 30.16 10.92
C ARG A 50 7.06 29.00 10.96
N TYR A 51 7.59 27.79 11.00
CA TYR A 51 6.79 26.57 11.11
C TYR A 51 7.35 25.65 12.19
N ASP A 52 6.49 25.21 13.09
CA ASP A 52 6.72 24.07 13.98
C ASP A 52 5.40 23.34 14.25
N VAL A 53 5.46 22.25 15.02
CA VAL A 53 4.29 21.42 15.35
C VAL A 53 3.28 22.21 16.18
N ASP A 54 3.72 23.04 17.12
CA ASP A 54 2.84 23.78 18.01
C ASP A 54 2.10 24.89 17.26
N MET A 55 2.77 25.59 16.34
CA MET A 55 2.16 26.56 15.43
C MET A 55 1.13 25.88 14.53
N HIS A 56 1.43 24.68 14.02
CA HIS A 56 0.47 23.93 13.22
C HIS A 56 -0.79 23.57 14.02
N LEU A 57 -0.63 23.04 15.24
CA LEU A 57 -1.78 22.67 16.09
C LEU A 57 -2.58 23.88 16.57
N LYS A 58 -1.93 25.04 16.75
CA LYS A 58 -2.63 26.30 17.06
C LYS A 58 -3.43 26.81 15.86
N HIS A 59 -2.92 26.63 14.65
CA HIS A 59 -3.57 27.06 13.42
C HIS A 59 -4.73 26.13 13.02
N ASP A 60 -4.54 24.81 13.14
CA ASP A 60 -5.57 23.80 12.92
C ASP A 60 -5.72 22.91 14.17
N PRO A 61 -6.65 23.26 15.08
CA PRO A 61 -6.91 22.46 16.28
C PRO A 61 -7.49 21.07 16.02
N SER A 62 -7.97 20.79 14.80
CA SER A 62 -8.46 19.46 14.42
C SER A 62 -7.33 18.51 14.01
N ALA A 63 -6.14 19.05 13.72
CA ALA A 63 -4.98 18.27 13.35
C ALA A 63 -4.43 17.47 14.55
N THR A 64 -3.89 16.29 14.26
CA THR A 64 -3.14 15.51 15.26
C THR A 64 -1.66 15.84 15.20
N GLU A 65 -0.96 15.69 16.33
CA GLU A 65 0.50 15.85 16.37
C GLU A 65 1.21 14.93 15.36
N SER A 66 0.70 13.71 15.16
CA SER A 66 1.24 12.75 14.19
C SER A 66 1.14 13.26 12.73
N PHE A 67 0.07 13.99 12.43
CA PHE A 67 -0.15 14.62 11.13
C PHE A 67 0.82 15.79 10.92
N ALA A 68 0.95 16.69 11.90
CA ALA A 68 1.93 17.78 11.87
C ALA A 68 3.38 17.26 11.75
N ARG A 69 3.73 16.17 12.44
CA ARG A 69 5.06 15.52 12.30
C ARG A 69 5.32 14.98 10.89
N THR A 70 4.30 14.74 10.08
CA THR A 70 4.48 14.39 8.65
C THR A 70 5.02 15.57 7.84
N HIS A 71 4.64 16.80 8.20
CA HIS A 71 5.11 18.03 7.56
C HIS A 71 6.58 18.27 7.93
N VAL A 72 6.97 18.04 9.19
CA VAL A 72 8.39 18.10 9.60
C VAL A 72 9.26 17.10 8.83
N ARG A 73 8.79 15.85 8.66
CA ARG A 73 9.51 14.85 7.84
C ARG A 73 9.66 15.29 6.39
N ARG A 74 8.64 15.95 5.84
CA ARG A 74 8.64 16.52 4.49
C ARG A 74 9.68 17.64 4.36
N LEU A 75 9.74 18.58 5.29
CA LEU A 75 10.73 19.65 5.32
C LEU A 75 12.15 19.12 5.45
N GLU A 76 12.36 18.13 6.32
CA GLU A 76 13.66 17.48 6.49
C GLU A 76 14.12 16.78 5.20
N ALA A 77 13.20 16.15 4.47
CA ALA A 77 13.52 15.53 3.17
C ALA A 77 13.95 16.58 2.13
N ILE A 78 13.26 17.72 2.04
CA ILE A 78 13.61 18.82 1.13
C ILE A 78 14.94 19.43 1.54
N ARG A 79 15.15 19.69 2.83
CA ARG A 79 16.40 20.24 3.39
C ARG A 79 17.61 19.37 3.04
N ARG A 80 17.51 18.05 3.23
CA ARG A 80 18.63 17.13 2.94
C ARG A 80 19.00 17.10 1.46
N ALA A 81 18.03 17.26 0.58
CA ALA A 81 18.27 17.17 -0.86
C ALA A 81 18.70 18.50 -1.49
N THR A 82 18.19 19.62 -0.98
CA THR A 82 18.39 20.94 -1.60
C THR A 82 19.26 21.88 -0.78
N GLY A 83 19.39 21.66 0.53
CA GLY A 83 19.95 22.63 1.47
C GLY A 83 19.08 23.89 1.67
N GLY A 84 17.95 24.02 0.98
CA GLY A 84 17.22 25.28 0.83
C GLY A 84 16.14 25.55 1.88
N VAL A 85 16.09 24.79 2.97
CA VAL A 85 15.18 25.01 4.10
C VAL A 85 15.99 25.06 5.38
N GLU A 86 15.90 26.17 6.11
CA GLU A 86 16.65 26.37 7.34
C GLU A 86 15.87 25.88 8.56
N ARG A 87 16.61 25.37 9.54
CA ARG A 87 16.05 24.92 10.82
C ARG A 87 16.87 25.51 11.96
N GLU A 88 16.18 26.25 12.83
CA GLU A 88 16.76 26.83 14.02
C GLU A 88 17.12 25.74 15.07
N PRO A 89 18.04 26.01 16.01
CA PRO A 89 18.42 25.06 17.06
C PRO A 89 17.26 24.63 17.96
N ASN A 90 16.26 25.49 18.15
CA ASN A 90 15.04 25.19 18.93
C ASN A 90 14.08 24.24 18.19
N GLY A 91 14.35 23.90 16.93
CA GLY A 91 13.54 23.00 16.11
C GLY A 91 12.58 23.68 15.14
N THR A 92 12.45 25.02 15.21
CA THR A 92 11.61 25.83 14.31
C THR A 92 12.17 25.85 12.91
N TRP A 93 11.30 25.76 11.91
CA TRP A 93 11.64 25.84 10.50
C TRP A 93 11.41 27.25 9.97
N LEU A 94 12.40 27.77 9.23
CA LEU A 94 12.26 29.04 8.51
C LEU A 94 11.81 28.75 7.08
N ILE A 95 10.61 29.22 6.75
CA ILE A 95 9.95 29.01 5.47
C ILE A 95 9.97 30.33 4.71
N ALA A 96 10.82 30.40 3.69
CA ALA A 96 10.96 31.58 2.84
C ALA A 96 9.71 31.77 1.93
N PRO A 97 9.41 33.00 1.47
CA PRO A 97 8.26 33.26 0.60
C PRO A 97 8.25 32.46 -0.70
N ASP A 98 9.42 32.09 -1.22
CA ASP A 98 9.63 31.26 -2.42
C ASP A 98 9.62 29.74 -2.12
N HIS A 99 9.14 29.32 -0.94
CA HIS A 99 9.17 27.91 -0.52
C HIS A 99 8.52 26.97 -1.54
N LEU A 100 7.37 27.35 -2.10
CA LEU A 100 6.66 26.51 -3.08
C LEU A 100 7.45 26.38 -4.39
N ASP A 101 8.16 27.42 -4.83
CA ASP A 101 9.04 27.36 -6.00
C ASP A 101 10.24 26.44 -5.72
N ARG A 102 10.82 26.50 -4.52
CA ARG A 102 11.87 25.58 -4.07
C ARG A 102 11.37 24.13 -4.06
N VAL A 103 10.15 23.90 -3.60
CA VAL A 103 9.51 22.57 -3.62
C VAL A 103 9.31 22.10 -5.06
N ALA A 104 8.79 22.94 -5.96
CA ALA A 104 8.61 22.59 -7.36
C ALA A 104 9.94 22.23 -8.04
N ASN A 105 11.01 22.98 -7.77
CA ASN A 105 12.36 22.66 -8.24
C ASN A 105 12.87 21.33 -7.69
N TYR A 106 12.64 21.05 -6.40
CA TYR A 106 12.99 19.77 -5.78
C TYR A 106 12.24 18.58 -6.43
N GLU A 107 10.91 18.68 -6.58
CA GLU A 107 10.13 17.62 -7.23
C GLU A 107 10.52 17.46 -8.71
N GLY A 108 10.82 18.56 -9.41
CA GLY A 108 11.34 18.55 -10.78
C GLY A 108 12.69 17.84 -10.92
N GLN A 109 13.64 18.09 -10.00
CA GLN A 109 14.91 17.35 -9.96
C GLN A 109 14.68 15.86 -9.73
N ARG A 110 13.74 15.50 -8.84
CA ARG A 110 13.39 14.10 -8.60
C ARG A 110 12.72 13.45 -9.81
N ALA A 111 11.84 14.16 -10.51
CA ALA A 111 11.23 13.65 -11.74
C ALA A 111 12.26 13.48 -12.86
N ARG A 112 13.34 14.27 -12.90
CA ARG A 112 14.44 14.01 -13.85
C ARG A 112 15.21 12.73 -13.52
N ALA A 113 15.38 12.41 -12.23
CA ALA A 113 16.09 11.21 -11.80
C ALA A 113 15.22 9.94 -11.85
N GLU A 114 13.93 10.07 -11.58
CA GLU A 114 12.90 9.03 -11.52
C GLU A 114 11.60 9.59 -12.15
N PRO A 115 11.46 9.55 -13.49
CA PRO A 115 10.41 10.26 -14.22
C PRO A 115 9.03 9.66 -14.08
N VAL A 116 8.96 8.38 -13.68
CA VAL A 116 7.69 7.68 -13.50
C VAL A 116 7.64 7.00 -12.14
N VAL A 117 6.41 6.85 -11.65
CA VAL A 117 6.07 5.96 -10.55
C VAL A 117 5.37 4.75 -11.15
N ALA A 118 5.88 3.56 -10.86
CA ALA A 118 5.30 2.29 -11.29
C ALA A 118 4.72 1.56 -10.07
N ASP A 119 3.39 1.47 -10.03
CA ASP A 119 2.65 0.78 -8.99
C ASP A 119 2.28 -0.63 -9.47
N LYS A 120 2.69 -1.67 -8.73
CA LYS A 120 2.34 -3.05 -9.06
C LYS A 120 0.90 -3.35 -8.64
N LEU A 121 0.01 -3.51 -9.61
CA LEU A 121 -1.42 -3.82 -9.41
C LEU A 121 -1.65 -5.31 -9.17
N SER A 122 -0.88 -6.17 -9.82
CA SER A 122 -0.95 -7.62 -9.66
C SER A 122 0.37 -8.28 -9.97
N SER A 123 0.85 -9.16 -9.09
CA SER A 123 1.99 -10.04 -9.36
C SER A 123 1.66 -11.18 -10.34
N MET A 124 0.38 -11.34 -10.71
CA MET A 124 -0.12 -12.41 -11.57
C MET A 124 -0.49 -11.90 -12.97
N ALA A 125 -0.02 -12.63 -14.00
CA ALA A 125 -0.39 -12.40 -15.39
C ALA A 125 -1.91 -12.40 -15.62
N LEU A 126 -2.35 -11.53 -16.53
CA LEU A 126 -3.76 -11.26 -16.80
C LEU A 126 -4.54 -12.53 -17.15
N GLU A 127 -3.97 -13.38 -17.99
CA GLU A 127 -4.58 -14.61 -18.49
C GLU A 127 -4.82 -15.61 -17.35
N ARG A 128 -3.87 -15.67 -16.40
CA ARG A 128 -3.96 -16.56 -15.24
C ARG A 128 -5.08 -16.13 -14.28
N GLN A 129 -5.41 -14.84 -14.23
CA GLN A 129 -6.44 -14.32 -13.33
C GLN A 129 -7.86 -14.79 -13.72
N VAL A 130 -8.10 -15.09 -15.00
CA VAL A 130 -9.45 -15.42 -15.52
C VAL A 130 -10.07 -16.61 -14.79
N SER A 131 -9.32 -17.70 -14.61
CA SER A 131 -9.80 -18.95 -13.99
C SER A 131 -9.24 -19.19 -12.59
N PHE A 132 -8.48 -18.23 -12.03
CA PHE A 132 -7.84 -18.41 -10.73
C PHE A 132 -8.87 -18.60 -9.61
N ASN A 133 -8.75 -19.68 -8.84
CA ASN A 133 -9.63 -19.96 -7.70
C ASN A 133 -9.17 -19.21 -6.45
N GLY A 134 -9.23 -17.87 -6.54
CA GLY A 134 -8.81 -16.95 -5.50
C GLY A 134 -9.13 -15.51 -5.89
N ALA A 135 -8.93 -14.55 -4.98
CA ALA A 135 -9.19 -13.15 -5.27
C ALA A 135 -8.07 -12.56 -6.14
N THR A 136 -8.44 -11.93 -7.24
CA THR A 136 -7.51 -11.38 -8.23
C THR A 136 -7.65 -9.87 -8.36
N TRP A 137 -6.76 -9.23 -9.13
CA TRP A 137 -6.90 -7.82 -9.47
C TRP A 137 -8.17 -7.57 -10.30
N LEU A 138 -8.50 -8.45 -11.26
CA LEU A 138 -9.75 -8.35 -12.01
C LEU A 138 -11.00 -8.27 -11.11
N ASP A 139 -11.05 -9.07 -10.05
CA ASP A 139 -12.20 -9.07 -9.13
C ASP A 139 -12.34 -7.74 -8.39
N ARG A 140 -11.22 -7.09 -8.02
CA ARG A 140 -11.23 -5.75 -7.40
C ARG A 140 -11.69 -4.68 -8.38
N GLU A 141 -11.19 -4.72 -9.61
CA GLU A 141 -11.59 -3.77 -10.67
C GLU A 141 -13.08 -3.86 -11.01
N LEU A 142 -13.67 -5.05 -10.95
CA LEU A 142 -15.09 -5.26 -11.27
C LEU A 142 -16.04 -4.61 -10.26
N VAL A 143 -15.60 -4.39 -9.02
CA VAL A 143 -16.42 -3.88 -7.91
C VAL A 143 -15.89 -2.56 -7.33
N ALA A 144 -14.83 -2.00 -7.90
CA ALA A 144 -14.27 -0.73 -7.45
C ALA A 144 -15.20 0.43 -7.81
N ASP A 145 -15.37 1.37 -6.88
CA ASP A 145 -16.07 2.64 -7.15
C ASP A 145 -15.38 3.45 -8.27
N ARG A 146 -14.06 3.31 -8.37
CA ARG A 146 -13.20 3.96 -9.34
C ARG A 146 -12.20 2.96 -9.92
N PRO A 147 -12.58 2.18 -10.94
CA PRO A 147 -11.67 1.24 -11.59
C PRO A 147 -10.59 1.97 -12.40
N GLU A 148 -9.51 1.27 -12.71
CA GLU A 148 -8.42 1.77 -13.55
C GLU A 148 -8.94 2.16 -14.94
N PRO A 149 -8.58 3.35 -15.46
CA PRO A 149 -9.04 3.78 -16.77
C PRO A 149 -8.44 2.90 -17.86
N LEU A 150 -9.30 2.14 -18.55
CA LEU A 150 -8.87 1.25 -19.62
C LEU A 150 -8.98 1.93 -20.98
N HIS A 151 -7.90 1.94 -21.74
CA HIS A 151 -7.93 2.38 -23.13
C HIS A 151 -8.64 1.35 -24.03
N GLY A 152 -9.32 1.78 -25.10
CA GLY A 152 -10.07 0.89 -26.01
C GLY A 152 -9.25 -0.12 -26.82
N SER A 153 -7.91 -0.06 -26.75
CA SER A 153 -6.99 -0.85 -27.59
C SER A 153 -5.76 -1.33 -26.81
N GLY A 154 -5.08 -2.36 -27.33
CA GLY A 154 -3.94 -3.00 -26.66
C GLY A 154 -4.33 -3.60 -25.32
N PHE A 155 -3.44 -3.47 -24.32
CA PHE A 155 -3.64 -4.05 -22.99
C PHE A 155 -4.99 -3.70 -22.35
N GLY A 156 -5.51 -2.48 -22.53
CA GLY A 156 -6.82 -2.11 -21.99
C GLY A 156 -7.99 -2.89 -22.63
N ARG A 157 -7.88 -3.29 -23.90
CA ARG A 157 -8.84 -4.22 -24.54
C ARG A 157 -8.70 -5.62 -23.96
N ASP A 158 -7.47 -6.09 -23.80
CA ASP A 158 -7.17 -7.42 -23.27
C ASP A 158 -7.71 -7.56 -21.83
N VAL A 159 -7.58 -6.51 -21.01
CA VAL A 159 -8.18 -6.44 -19.67
C VAL A 159 -9.70 -6.55 -19.72
N ARG A 160 -10.38 -5.82 -20.62
CA ARG A 160 -11.85 -5.93 -20.75
C ARG A 160 -12.30 -7.33 -21.15
N GLU A 161 -11.56 -7.99 -22.04
CA GLU A 161 -11.84 -9.37 -22.44
C GLU A 161 -11.61 -10.35 -21.27
N ALA A 162 -10.51 -10.17 -20.53
CA ALA A 162 -10.25 -10.94 -19.32
C ALA A 162 -11.34 -10.72 -18.25
N GLN A 163 -11.79 -9.48 -18.03
CA GLN A 163 -12.92 -9.17 -17.16
C GLN A 163 -14.21 -9.87 -17.62
N ALA A 164 -14.51 -9.88 -18.93
CA ALA A 164 -15.69 -10.56 -19.45
C ALA A 164 -15.67 -12.08 -19.18
N ARG A 165 -14.53 -12.73 -19.43
CA ARG A 165 -14.34 -14.16 -19.13
C ARG A 165 -14.37 -14.43 -17.61
N ARG A 166 -13.76 -13.54 -16.81
CA ARG A 166 -13.77 -13.63 -15.35
C ARG A 166 -15.19 -13.51 -14.80
N ARG A 167 -16.03 -12.62 -15.34
CA ARG A 167 -17.46 -12.53 -14.97
C ARG A 167 -18.20 -13.84 -15.20
N GLN A 168 -18.00 -14.48 -16.35
CA GLN A 168 -18.60 -15.79 -16.61
C GLN A 168 -18.14 -16.85 -15.62
N TRP A 169 -16.85 -16.86 -15.27
CA TRP A 169 -16.33 -17.75 -14.24
C TRP A 169 -16.98 -17.46 -12.87
N LEU A 170 -17.09 -16.19 -12.46
CA LEU A 170 -17.75 -15.81 -11.21
C LEU A 170 -19.22 -16.23 -11.17
N ILE A 171 -19.94 -16.12 -12.28
CA ILE A 171 -21.33 -16.61 -12.39
C ILE A 171 -21.39 -18.13 -12.24
N ALA A 172 -20.53 -18.86 -12.92
CA ALA A 172 -20.45 -20.32 -12.80
C ALA A 172 -20.07 -20.78 -11.37
N GLN A 173 -19.33 -19.95 -10.63
CA GLN A 173 -19.01 -20.18 -9.22
C GLN A 173 -20.12 -19.72 -8.25
N GLY A 174 -21.23 -19.20 -8.78
CA GLY A 174 -22.35 -18.65 -8.01
C GLY A 174 -22.01 -17.35 -7.28
N LEU A 175 -20.88 -16.70 -7.57
CA LEU A 175 -20.39 -15.49 -6.91
C LEU A 175 -20.88 -14.20 -7.56
N ALA A 176 -21.50 -14.31 -8.74
CA ALA A 176 -22.19 -13.25 -9.44
C ALA A 176 -23.40 -13.85 -10.15
N HIS A 177 -24.35 -13.01 -10.55
CA HIS A 177 -25.45 -13.41 -11.43
C HIS A 177 -25.81 -12.27 -12.38
N LYS A 178 -26.47 -12.63 -13.48
CA LYS A 178 -26.95 -11.66 -14.47
C LYS A 178 -28.36 -11.21 -14.10
N GLU A 179 -28.57 -9.91 -14.09
CA GLU A 179 -29.87 -9.26 -13.99
C GLU A 179 -30.16 -8.50 -15.30
N GLN A 180 -31.34 -7.86 -15.38
CA GLN A 180 -31.75 -7.11 -16.58
C GLN A 180 -30.79 -5.94 -16.87
N ASP A 181 -30.34 -5.24 -15.82
CA ASP A 181 -29.52 -4.03 -15.92
C ASP A 181 -28.01 -4.27 -15.77
N GLY A 182 -27.56 -5.52 -15.62
CA GLY A 182 -26.13 -5.81 -15.53
C GLY A 182 -25.76 -7.09 -14.81
N ILE A 183 -24.55 -7.11 -14.26
CA ILE A 183 -24.04 -8.19 -13.43
C ILE A 183 -24.07 -7.72 -11.98
N VAL A 184 -24.71 -8.51 -11.12
CA VAL A 184 -24.70 -8.30 -9.67
C VAL A 184 -23.71 -9.26 -9.05
N TYR A 185 -22.80 -8.71 -8.24
CA TYR A 185 -21.79 -9.47 -7.50
C TYR A 185 -22.26 -9.69 -6.06
N ARG A 186 -21.94 -10.85 -5.48
CA ARG A 186 -22.19 -11.06 -4.05
C ARG A 186 -21.38 -10.04 -3.23
N ALA A 187 -22.00 -9.46 -2.21
CA ALA A 187 -21.35 -8.51 -1.30
C ALA A 187 -20.06 -9.08 -0.65
N ASN A 188 -19.99 -10.40 -0.43
CA ASN A 188 -18.85 -11.10 0.14
C ASN A 188 -18.00 -11.87 -0.90
N MET A 189 -18.12 -11.56 -2.19
CA MET A 189 -17.37 -12.24 -3.25
C MET A 189 -15.85 -12.23 -2.99
N LEU A 190 -15.28 -11.06 -2.70
CA LEU A 190 -13.85 -10.90 -2.49
C LEU A 190 -13.35 -11.67 -1.25
N SER A 191 -14.12 -11.69 -0.16
CA SER A 191 -13.74 -12.44 1.04
C SER A 191 -13.82 -13.94 0.83
N ILE A 192 -14.85 -14.45 0.14
CA ILE A 192 -14.93 -15.87 -0.24
C ILE A 192 -13.72 -16.28 -1.08
N LEU A 193 -13.41 -15.50 -2.12
CA LEU A 193 -12.29 -15.78 -3.01
C LEU A 193 -10.94 -15.72 -2.29
N ARG A 194 -10.74 -14.73 -1.40
CA ARG A 194 -9.53 -14.63 -0.57
C ARG A 194 -9.40 -15.86 0.33
N GLN A 195 -10.49 -16.32 0.95
CA GLN A 195 -10.44 -17.49 1.83
C GLN A 195 -10.09 -18.77 1.07
N ARG A 196 -10.60 -18.94 -0.16
CA ARG A 196 -10.23 -20.08 -1.01
C ARG A 196 -8.73 -20.12 -1.31
N GLU A 197 -8.15 -18.96 -1.62
CA GLU A 197 -6.70 -18.86 -1.85
C GLU A 197 -5.91 -19.15 -0.58
N LEU A 198 -6.29 -18.53 0.55
CA LEU A 198 -5.61 -18.71 1.83
C LEU A 198 -5.62 -20.17 2.26
N ASN A 199 -6.77 -20.86 2.18
CA ASN A 199 -6.86 -22.28 2.54
C ASN A 199 -5.92 -23.15 1.69
N ARG A 200 -5.83 -22.87 0.38
CA ARG A 200 -4.93 -23.60 -0.52
C ARG A 200 -3.46 -23.38 -0.17
N VAL A 201 -3.05 -22.13 0.04
CA VAL A 201 -1.67 -21.79 0.39
C VAL A 201 -1.32 -22.28 1.79
N ALA A 202 -2.25 -22.19 2.73
CA ALA A 202 -2.13 -22.73 4.07
C ALA A 202 -1.90 -24.23 4.07
N GLY A 203 -2.60 -25.01 3.24
CA GLY A 203 -2.33 -26.44 3.10
C GLY A 203 -0.88 -26.73 2.72
N GLN A 204 -0.37 -26.06 1.67
CA GLN A 204 1.02 -26.20 1.23
C GLN A 204 2.03 -25.82 2.31
N LEU A 205 1.79 -24.72 3.02
CA LEU A 205 2.63 -24.29 4.13
C LEU A 205 2.53 -25.21 5.34
N SER A 206 1.38 -25.85 5.56
CA SER A 206 1.21 -26.78 6.68
C SER A 206 2.07 -28.03 6.48
N GLU A 207 2.14 -28.53 5.25
CA GLU A 207 3.03 -29.63 4.87
C GLU A 207 4.51 -29.24 5.02
N GLU A 208 4.87 -28.02 4.60
CA GLU A 208 6.26 -27.53 4.68
C GLU A 208 6.72 -27.27 6.12
N LEU A 209 5.87 -26.65 6.95
CA LEU A 209 6.20 -26.23 8.31
C LEU A 209 5.96 -27.33 9.34
N GLY A 210 5.19 -28.38 8.99
CA GLY A 210 4.73 -29.39 9.95
C GLY A 210 3.79 -28.83 11.02
N LEU A 211 3.14 -27.70 10.73
CA LEU A 211 2.25 -26.98 11.66
C LEU A 211 0.87 -26.80 11.02
N PRO A 212 -0.23 -26.95 11.76
CA PRO A 212 -1.57 -26.64 11.25
C PRO A 212 -1.76 -25.13 11.05
N TYR A 213 -2.57 -24.77 10.07
CA TYR A 213 -3.01 -23.40 9.84
C TYR A 213 -4.16 -23.00 10.77
N ALA A 214 -4.03 -21.82 11.38
CA ALA A 214 -5.09 -21.16 12.12
C ALA A 214 -5.45 -19.81 11.47
N GLU A 215 -6.74 -19.64 11.16
CA GLU A 215 -7.25 -18.41 10.55
C GLU A 215 -7.18 -17.23 11.53
N ALA A 216 -6.67 -16.10 11.05
CA ALA A 216 -6.65 -14.86 11.80
C ALA A 216 -8.04 -14.20 11.79
N ARG A 217 -8.77 -14.31 12.90
CA ARG A 217 -10.10 -13.68 13.03
C ARG A 217 -9.97 -12.16 13.17
N SER A 218 -10.90 -11.42 12.56
CA SER A 218 -11.01 -9.96 12.77
C SER A 218 -11.16 -9.64 14.27
N GLY A 219 -10.44 -8.64 14.75
CA GLY A 219 -10.32 -8.31 16.17
C GLY A 219 -9.42 -9.25 16.99
N GLY A 220 -8.93 -10.33 16.38
CA GLY A 220 -8.05 -11.30 17.02
C GLY A 220 -6.62 -10.77 17.20
N ARG A 221 -6.01 -11.13 18.33
CA ARG A 221 -4.57 -10.91 18.57
C ARG A 221 -3.77 -12.00 17.87
N VAL A 222 -2.76 -11.60 17.11
CA VAL A 222 -1.77 -12.47 16.48
C VAL A 222 -0.44 -12.19 17.13
N GLU A 223 0.21 -13.24 17.63
CA GLU A 223 1.52 -13.17 18.28
C GLU A 223 2.31 -14.40 17.90
N GLY A 224 3.58 -14.21 17.55
CA GLY A 224 4.47 -15.29 17.13
C GLY A 224 5.71 -14.79 16.39
N THR A 225 6.49 -15.72 15.85
CA THR A 225 7.70 -15.43 15.09
C THR A 225 7.35 -15.16 13.64
N LEU A 226 7.75 -14.00 13.12
CA LEU A 226 7.61 -13.69 11.70
C LEU A 226 8.62 -14.51 10.89
N ARG A 227 8.17 -15.55 10.18
CA ARG A 227 9.06 -16.43 9.42
C ARG A 227 9.52 -15.82 8.11
N ARG A 228 8.56 -15.38 7.29
CA ARG A 228 8.77 -14.81 5.95
C ARG A 228 7.50 -14.16 5.42
N SER A 229 7.62 -13.51 4.26
CA SER A 229 6.48 -13.17 3.43
C SER A 229 6.20 -14.23 2.39
N VAL A 230 4.94 -14.36 1.98
CA VAL A 230 4.49 -15.13 0.82
C VAL A 230 3.66 -14.23 -0.10
N GLU A 231 3.86 -14.37 -1.41
CA GLU A 231 3.13 -13.60 -2.43
C GLU A 231 1.91 -14.39 -2.90
N LEU A 232 0.72 -13.84 -2.70
CA LEU A 232 -0.56 -14.39 -3.16
C LEU A 232 -1.14 -13.49 -4.26
N ALA A 233 -2.08 -13.99 -5.04
CA ALA A 233 -2.85 -13.18 -6.00
C ALA A 233 -3.63 -12.07 -5.29
N SER A 234 -4.10 -12.36 -4.07
CA SER A 234 -4.79 -11.40 -3.21
C SER A 234 -3.85 -10.39 -2.51
N GLY A 235 -2.53 -10.52 -2.66
CA GLY A 235 -1.53 -9.61 -2.09
C GLY A 235 -0.42 -10.34 -1.32
N LYS A 236 0.46 -9.58 -0.68
CA LYS A 236 1.55 -10.14 0.13
C LYS A 236 1.06 -10.44 1.54
N TYR A 237 1.40 -11.62 2.07
CA TYR A 237 1.05 -12.04 3.43
C TYR A 237 2.31 -12.39 4.23
N ALA A 238 2.27 -12.14 5.53
CA ALA A 238 3.24 -12.63 6.50
C ALA A 238 2.84 -14.00 7.02
N VAL A 239 3.83 -14.90 7.11
CA VAL A 239 3.71 -16.17 7.82
C VAL A 239 4.16 -15.93 9.26
N VAL A 240 3.23 -15.98 10.21
CA VAL A 240 3.50 -15.85 11.64
C VAL A 240 3.37 -17.22 12.27
N GLU A 241 4.50 -17.77 12.69
CA GLU A 241 4.56 -19.06 13.35
C GLU A 241 4.35 -18.90 14.86
N LYS A 242 3.52 -19.78 15.43
CA LYS A 242 3.29 -19.91 16.87
C LYS A 242 3.75 -21.29 17.33
N SER A 243 3.63 -21.58 18.62
CA SER A 243 4.14 -22.83 19.20
C SER A 243 3.51 -24.11 18.67
N ARG A 244 2.29 -24.07 18.13
CA ARG A 244 1.53 -25.26 17.67
C ARG A 244 0.77 -25.07 16.37
N GLU A 245 0.87 -23.90 15.77
CA GLU A 245 0.12 -23.50 14.59
C GLU A 245 0.86 -22.36 13.90
N PHE A 246 0.46 -22.02 12.69
CA PHE A 246 0.85 -20.76 12.07
C PHE A 246 -0.37 -20.03 11.55
N THR A 247 -0.22 -18.73 11.33
CA THR A 247 -1.27 -17.91 10.72
C THR A 247 -0.71 -17.07 9.58
N LEU A 248 -1.60 -16.70 8.66
CA LEU A 248 -1.32 -15.86 7.51
C LEU A 248 -2.06 -14.55 7.70
N VAL A 249 -1.33 -13.45 7.56
CA VAL A 249 -1.87 -12.12 7.79
C VAL A 249 -1.35 -11.12 6.76
N PRO A 250 -2.13 -10.10 6.37
CA PRO A 250 -1.68 -9.12 5.38
C PRO A 250 -0.33 -8.49 5.75
N TRP A 251 0.60 -8.49 4.79
CA TRP A 251 1.93 -7.91 4.98
C TRP A 251 1.86 -6.40 5.17
N ARG A 252 2.69 -5.86 6.06
CA ARG A 252 2.90 -4.41 6.19
C ARG A 252 4.38 -4.10 6.11
N PRO A 253 4.80 -2.97 5.47
CA PRO A 253 6.21 -2.62 5.34
C PRO A 253 6.98 -2.59 6.66
N VAL A 254 6.32 -2.24 7.77
CA VAL A 254 6.92 -2.28 9.12
C VAL A 254 7.49 -3.66 9.49
N LEU A 255 6.97 -4.75 8.92
CA LEU A 255 7.39 -6.12 9.18
C LEU A 255 8.73 -6.48 8.52
N GLU A 256 9.16 -5.73 7.51
CA GLU A 256 10.33 -6.07 6.71
C GLU A 256 11.61 -6.20 7.54
N ARG A 257 11.77 -5.35 8.55
CA ARG A 257 12.93 -5.37 9.48
C ARG A 257 12.83 -6.38 10.62
N HIS A 258 11.77 -7.19 10.61
CA HIS A 258 11.39 -8.06 11.72
C HIS A 258 11.23 -9.52 11.33
N VAL A 259 11.62 -9.88 10.11
CA VAL A 259 11.74 -11.30 9.72
C VAL A 259 12.73 -11.99 10.68
N GLY A 260 12.34 -13.15 11.19
CA GLY A 260 13.04 -13.91 12.21
C GLY A 260 12.81 -13.45 13.65
N LYS A 261 12.00 -12.41 13.91
CA LYS A 261 11.73 -11.87 15.25
C LYS A 261 10.29 -12.11 15.69
N GLU A 262 10.06 -12.03 16.99
CA GLU A 262 8.71 -12.00 17.55
C GLU A 262 7.97 -10.72 17.15
N VAL A 263 6.74 -10.89 16.70
CA VAL A 263 5.81 -9.84 16.32
C VAL A 263 4.47 -10.07 17.02
N SER A 264 3.79 -8.99 17.37
CA SER A 264 2.43 -9.03 17.89
C SER A 264 1.55 -8.00 17.19
N GLY A 265 0.25 -8.24 17.10
CA GLY A 265 -0.66 -7.30 16.47
C GLY A 265 -2.11 -7.71 16.62
N VAL A 266 -3.01 -6.80 16.27
CA VAL A 266 -4.45 -7.03 16.26
C VAL A 266 -4.97 -6.91 14.83
N VAL A 267 -5.68 -7.94 14.38
CA VAL A 267 -6.33 -7.96 13.07
C VAL A 267 -7.48 -6.94 13.06
N SER A 268 -7.52 -6.08 12.05
CA SER A 268 -8.54 -5.04 11.88
C SER A 268 -9.11 -5.08 10.46
N GLY A 269 -10.32 -5.59 10.26
CA GLY A 269 -11.02 -5.54 8.95
C GLY A 269 -10.16 -5.98 7.76
N GLU A 270 -9.60 -5.02 7.02
CA GLU A 270 -8.74 -5.24 5.84
C GLU A 270 -7.21 -5.23 6.12
N GLY A 271 -6.77 -5.07 7.36
CA GLY A 271 -5.35 -4.96 7.73
C GLY A 271 -5.03 -5.43 9.15
N ILE A 272 -3.80 -5.21 9.60
CA ILE A 272 -3.36 -5.51 10.98
C ILE A 272 -2.66 -4.29 11.58
N SER A 273 -3.00 -3.93 12.82
CA SER A 273 -2.19 -3.03 13.63
C SER A 273 -1.09 -3.81 14.33
N TRP A 274 0.17 -3.50 14.04
CA TRP A 274 1.32 -4.23 14.57
C TRP A 274 1.96 -3.48 15.74
N THR A 275 2.31 -4.22 16.79
CA THR A 275 3.21 -3.81 17.86
C THR A 275 4.44 -4.69 17.78
N VAL A 276 5.57 -4.09 17.42
CA VAL A 276 6.79 -4.84 17.13
C VAL A 276 7.86 -4.56 18.18
N GLY A 277 8.35 -5.61 18.82
CA GLY A 277 9.37 -5.55 19.88
C GLY A 277 8.85 -5.89 21.28
N ARG A 278 9.77 -6.31 22.16
CA ARG A 278 9.51 -6.69 23.57
C ARG A 278 8.70 -5.61 24.27
N GLN A 279 7.51 -5.99 24.73
CA GLN A 279 6.84 -5.29 25.82
C GLN A 279 7.79 -5.35 27.03
N ARG A 280 8.52 -4.26 27.30
CA ARG A 280 9.06 -4.06 28.64
C ARG A 280 7.83 -3.91 29.53
N SER A 281 7.44 -5.00 30.18
CA SER A 281 6.58 -4.96 31.35
C SER A 281 7.30 -4.11 32.40
N GLY A 282 6.99 -2.81 32.43
CA GLY A 282 7.22 -2.00 33.61
C GLY A 282 6.18 -2.41 34.67
N PRO A 283 6.57 -2.56 35.95
CA PRO A 283 5.63 -2.98 36.98
C PRO A 283 4.52 -1.94 37.12
N GLY A 284 3.27 -2.38 36.98
CA GLY A 284 2.11 -1.58 37.37
C GLY A 284 2.12 -1.46 38.88
N VAL A 285 2.31 -0.23 39.37
CA VAL A 285 2.11 0.09 40.78
C VAL A 285 0.60 0.25 40.97
N SER A 286 0.07 -0.52 41.93
CA SER A 286 -1.32 -0.42 42.41
C SER A 286 -1.61 0.91 43.09
#